data_AF-A0A496S2A7-F1
#
_entry.id   AF-A0A496S2A7-F1
#
_cell.length_a   1.000
_cell.length_b   1.000
_cell.length_c   1.000
_cell.angle_alpha   90.00
_cell.angle_beta   90.00
_cell.angle_gamma   90.00
#
_symmetry.space_group_name_H-M   'P 1'
#
loop_
_entity.id
_entity.type
_entity.pdbx_description
1 polymer ?
#
loop_
_entity_poly.entity_id
_entity_poly.type
_entity_poly.pdbx_seq_one_letter_code
_entity_poly.pdbx_strand_id
1 'polypeptide(L)'
;MKRFVAVLTITGLILSSALPAYADNPARKLGRGVANVLTFVFEIPKGMGDVRGKKGIIAGLTWGICQGAFNAVKRAAVGAYEIGTFPFPGPENYQPILKDPEFFLQKD
;
A
#
# COMPACT_ATOMS: atom_id res chain seq x y z
N MET A 1 2.35 19.70 -19.47
CA MET A 1 3.08 19.11 -18.32
C MET A 1 2.66 19.70 -16.97
N LYS A 2 2.79 21.01 -16.73
CA LYS A 2 2.45 21.64 -15.43
C LYS A 2 1.01 21.38 -14.93
N ARG A 3 0.01 21.38 -15.82
CA ARG A 3 -1.40 21.06 -15.49
C ARG A 3 -1.61 19.59 -15.14
N PHE A 4 -0.88 18.69 -15.77
CA PHE A 4 -0.90 17.25 -15.47
C PHE A 4 -0.27 16.96 -14.10
N VAL A 5 0.85 17.62 -13.80
CA VAL A 5 1.50 17.53 -12.48
C VAL A 5 0.60 18.09 -11.38
N ALA A 6 -0.06 19.23 -11.63
CA ALA A 6 -1.00 19.82 -10.68
C ALA A 6 -2.22 18.94 -10.42
N VAL A 7 -2.77 18.28 -11.45
CA VAL A 7 -3.88 17.33 -11.28
C VAL A 7 -3.42 16.13 -10.45
N LEU A 8 -2.24 15.56 -10.72
CA LEU A 8 -1.72 14.44 -9.93
C LEU A 8 -1.46 14.80 -8.46
N THR A 9 -0.92 15.99 -8.17
CA THR A 9 -0.71 16.44 -6.78
C THR A 9 -2.03 16.75 -6.08
N ILE A 10 -3.00 17.37 -6.77
CA ILE A 10 -4.33 17.64 -6.19
C ILE A 10 -5.08 16.35 -5.90
N THR A 11 -5.05 15.37 -6.82
CA THR A 11 -5.64 14.05 -6.58
C THR A 11 -4.94 13.32 -5.43
N GLY A 12 -3.60 13.38 -5.34
CA GLY A 12 -2.85 12.83 -4.22
C GLY A 12 -3.18 13.48 -2.86
N LEU A 13 -3.50 14.78 -2.86
CA LEU A 13 -3.90 15.51 -1.66
C LEU A 13 -5.33 15.14 -1.22
N ILE A 14 -6.25 14.96 -2.17
CA ILE A 14 -7.64 14.55 -1.92
C ILE A 14 -7.71 13.10 -1.42
N LEU A 15 -6.85 12.21 -1.92
CA LEU A 15 -6.76 10.84 -1.39
C LEU A 15 -6.24 10.82 0.06
N SER A 16 -5.43 11.80 0.47
CA SER A 16 -4.89 11.89 1.83
C SER A 16 -5.89 12.40 2.88
N SER A 17 -7.05 12.96 2.48
CA SER A 17 -8.02 13.57 3.40
C SER A 17 -9.23 12.68 3.74
N ALA A 18 -9.21 11.39 3.39
CA ALA A 18 -10.27 10.45 3.77
C ALA A 18 -10.25 10.19 5.30
N LEU A 19 -11.10 10.92 6.03
CA LEU A 19 -11.36 10.74 7.46
C LEU A 19 -11.79 9.29 7.77
N PRO A 20 -11.47 8.76 8.96
CA PRO A 20 -11.88 7.42 9.35
C PRO A 20 -13.38 7.43 9.71
N ALA A 21 -14.24 7.14 8.74
CA ALA A 21 -15.58 6.66 9.04
C ALA A 21 -15.47 5.19 9.47
N TYR A 22 -16.01 4.84 10.64
CA TYR A 22 -15.94 3.50 11.24
C TYR A 22 -16.58 2.37 10.41
N ALA A 23 -17.20 2.69 9.27
CA ALA A 23 -17.62 1.74 8.25
C ALA A 23 -16.68 1.86 7.04
N ASP A 24 -15.89 0.83 6.75
CA ASP A 24 -15.15 0.75 5.50
C ASP A 24 -16.15 0.77 4.34
N ASN A 25 -15.82 1.54 3.31
CA ASN A 25 -16.71 1.83 2.20
C ASN A 25 -16.01 1.49 0.86
N PRO A 26 -16.77 1.35 -0.25
CA PRO A 26 -16.21 1.02 -1.56
C PRO A 26 -15.08 1.96 -1.99
N ALA A 27 -15.23 3.25 -1.66
CA ALA A 27 -14.25 4.29 -1.96
C ALA A 27 -12.92 4.06 -1.22
N ARG A 28 -12.95 3.67 0.05
CA ARG A 28 -11.74 3.36 0.83
C ARG A 28 -11.07 2.08 0.36
N LYS A 29 -11.83 1.04 0.00
CA LYS A 29 -11.30 -0.17 -0.64
C LYS A 29 -10.60 0.14 -1.97
N LEU A 30 -11.20 0.98 -2.82
CA LEU A 30 -10.57 1.46 -4.05
C LEU A 30 -9.30 2.27 -3.77
N GLY A 31 -9.37 3.22 -2.84
CA GLY A 31 -8.24 4.06 -2.45
C GLY A 31 -7.06 3.26 -1.91
N ARG A 32 -7.33 2.27 -1.07
CA ARG A 32 -6.34 1.30 -0.57
C ARG A 32 -5.76 0.46 -1.69
N GLY A 33 -6.59 -0.05 -2.59
CA GLY A 33 -6.14 -0.80 -3.75
C GLY A 33 -5.18 -0.01 -4.65
N VAL A 34 -5.57 1.22 -5.00
CA VAL A 34 -4.74 2.15 -5.80
C VAL A 34 -3.43 2.49 -5.07
N ALA A 35 -3.49 2.84 -3.80
CA ALA A 35 -2.30 3.15 -3.01
C ALA A 35 -1.33 1.97 -2.98
N ASN A 36 -1.84 0.75 -2.79
CA ASN A 36 -1.04 -0.47 -2.74
C ASN A 36 -0.36 -0.78 -4.09
N VAL A 37 -1.06 -0.59 -5.21
CA VAL A 37 -0.47 -0.77 -6.56
C VAL A 37 0.53 0.33 -6.91
N LEU A 38 0.37 1.56 -6.40
CA LEU A 38 1.32 2.65 -6.69
C LEU A 38 2.57 2.61 -5.81
N THR A 39 2.45 2.10 -4.59
CA THR A 39 3.53 2.16 -3.58
C THR A 39 4.31 0.85 -3.42
N PHE A 40 3.91 -0.24 -4.07
CA PHE A 40 4.52 -1.56 -3.88
C PHE A 40 6.04 -1.60 -4.05
N VAL A 41 6.62 -0.80 -4.95
CA VAL A 41 8.08 -0.76 -5.19
C VAL A 41 8.87 -0.32 -3.96
N PHE A 42 8.25 0.46 -3.06
CA PHE A 42 8.90 0.93 -1.83
C PHE A 42 8.99 -0.16 -0.75
N GLU A 43 8.34 -1.32 -0.92
CA GLU A 43 8.50 -2.48 -0.05
C GLU A 43 9.92 -3.07 -0.12
N ILE A 44 10.63 -2.91 -1.24
CA ILE A 44 12.02 -3.38 -1.39
C ILE A 44 12.97 -2.61 -0.45
N PRO A 45 13.09 -1.27 -0.53
CA PRO A 45 13.93 -0.53 0.40
C PRO A 45 13.46 -0.64 1.86
N LYS A 46 12.15 -0.76 2.11
CA LYS A 46 11.61 -1.03 3.45
C LYS A 46 12.12 -2.36 4.00
N GLY A 47 12.03 -3.45 3.23
CA GLY A 47 12.54 -4.76 3.61
C GLY A 47 14.05 -4.77 3.89
N MET A 48 14.84 -4.02 3.10
CA MET A 48 16.27 -3.84 3.36
C MET A 48 16.53 -3.14 4.71
N GLY A 49 15.78 -2.07 5.00
CA GLY A 49 15.89 -1.33 6.27
C GLY A 49 15.51 -2.17 7.48
N ASP A 50 14.37 -2.87 7.40
CA ASP A 50 13.83 -3.72 8.47
C ASP A 50 14.78 -4.86 8.81
N VAL A 51 15.32 -5.54 7.80
CA VAL A 51 16.25 -6.64 8.01
C VAL A 51 17.61 -6.12 8.46
N ARG A 52 18.07 -4.97 7.94
CA ARG A 52 19.32 -4.34 8.41
C ARG A 52 19.28 -4.05 9.90
N GLY A 53 18.18 -3.49 10.41
CA GLY A 53 18.03 -3.17 11.84
C GLY A 53 18.05 -4.41 12.75
N LYS A 54 17.65 -5.58 12.23
CA LYS A 54 17.53 -6.83 13.00
C LYS A 54 18.73 -7.77 12.85
N LYS A 55 19.36 -7.80 11.66
CA LYS A 55 20.33 -8.83 11.25
C LYS A 55 21.61 -8.25 10.64
N GLY A 56 21.75 -6.92 10.57
CA GLY A 56 22.93 -6.25 10.01
C GLY A 56 22.86 -6.01 8.50
N ILE A 57 23.83 -5.22 8.00
CA ILE A 57 23.85 -4.70 6.63
C ILE A 57 23.85 -5.81 5.56
N ILE A 58 24.65 -6.86 5.74
CA ILE A 58 24.77 -7.95 4.75
C ILE A 58 23.44 -8.70 4.61
N ALA A 59 22.77 -8.99 5.73
CA ALA A 59 21.44 -9.60 5.72
C ALA A 59 20.39 -8.64 5.11
N GLY A 60 20.50 -7.33 5.35
CA GLY A 60 19.63 -6.33 4.72
C GLY A 60 19.75 -6.29 3.21
N LEU A 61 20.98 -6.38 2.68
CA LEU A 61 21.25 -6.37 1.23
C LEU A 61 20.94 -7.69 0.52
N THR A 62 20.75 -8.79 1.25
CA THR A 62 20.43 -10.09 0.68
C THR A 62 18.99 -10.47 1.02
N TRP A 63 18.77 -10.89 2.27
CA TRP A 63 17.47 -11.31 2.79
C TRP A 63 16.44 -10.17 2.78
N GLY A 64 16.87 -8.93 3.08
CA GLY A 64 15.99 -7.76 3.06
C GLY A 64 15.44 -7.43 1.67
N ILE A 65 16.22 -7.65 0.60
CA ILE A 65 15.74 -7.48 -0.77
C ILE A 65 14.69 -8.55 -1.10
N CYS A 66 14.97 -9.83 -0.80
CA CYS A 66 14.02 -10.92 -1.04
C CYS A 66 12.71 -10.73 -0.27
N GLN A 67 12.80 -10.36 1.01
CA GLN A 67 11.64 -10.10 1.85
C GLN A 67 10.84 -8.90 1.36
N GLY A 68 11.51 -7.81 0.98
CA GLY A 68 10.87 -6.63 0.40
C GLY A 68 10.19 -6.91 -0.94
N ALA A 69 10.82 -7.71 -1.81
CA ALA A 69 10.24 -8.13 -3.08
C ALA A 69 8.98 -9.00 -2.88
N PHE A 70 9.01 -9.93 -1.93
CA PHE A 70 7.84 -10.74 -1.58
C PHE A 70 6.67 -9.86 -1.09
N ASN A 71 6.96 -8.88 -0.23
CA ASN A 71 5.95 -7.93 0.25
C ASN A 71 5.43 -7.03 -0.89
N ALA A 72 6.28 -6.59 -1.81
CA ALA A 72 5.91 -5.82 -2.98
C ALA A 72 4.88 -6.60 -3.84
N VAL A 73 5.14 -7.87 -4.12
CA VAL A 73 4.22 -8.72 -4.89
C VAL A 73 2.89 -8.91 -4.17
N LYS A 74 2.89 -9.21 -2.86
CA LYS A 74 1.65 -9.30 -2.08
C LYS A 74 0.83 -8.01 -2.16
N ARG A 75 1.47 -6.86 -1.95
CA ARG A 75 0.78 -5.56 -1.92
C ARG A 75 0.21 -5.20 -3.29
N ALA A 76 0.97 -5.44 -4.37
CA ALA A 76 0.48 -5.26 -5.73
C ALA A 76 -0.70 -6.18 -6.06
N ALA A 77 -0.62 -7.47 -5.71
CA ALA A 77 -1.68 -8.45 -5.97
C ALA A 77 -2.97 -8.13 -5.21
N VAL A 78 -2.87 -7.82 -3.91
CA VAL A 78 -4.03 -7.40 -3.11
C VAL A 78 -4.59 -6.08 -3.64
N GLY A 79 -3.73 -5.13 -4.01
CA GLY A 79 -4.18 -3.85 -4.54
C GLY A 79 -4.96 -4.01 -5.85
N ALA A 80 -4.48 -4.84 -6.77
CA ALA A 80 -5.19 -5.17 -8.01
C ALA A 80 -6.54 -5.86 -7.73
N TYR A 81 -6.60 -6.77 -6.75
CA TYR A 81 -7.84 -7.40 -6.32
C TYR A 81 -8.84 -6.38 -5.75
N GLU A 82 -8.38 -5.48 -4.86
CA GLU A 82 -9.25 -4.47 -4.26
C GLU A 82 -9.77 -3.46 -5.28
N ILE A 83 -8.96 -3.10 -6.29
CA ILE A 83 -9.42 -2.30 -7.44
C ILE A 83 -10.43 -3.08 -8.27
N GLY A 84 -10.16 -4.35 -8.61
CA GLY A 84 -11.07 -5.14 -9.45
C GLY A 84 -12.41 -5.45 -8.77
N THR A 85 -12.40 -5.53 -7.44
CA THR A 85 -13.57 -5.92 -6.64
C THR A 85 -14.14 -4.78 -5.80
N PHE A 86 -13.74 -3.53 -6.03
CA PHE A 86 -14.14 -2.39 -5.21
C PHE A 86 -15.65 -2.20 -5.04
N PRO A 87 -16.53 -2.54 -6.02
CA PRO A 87 -17.97 -2.40 -5.82
C PRO A 87 -18.51 -3.47 -4.86
N PHE A 88 -17.83 -4.61 -4.77
CA PHE A 88 -18.26 -5.75 -3.97
C PHE A 88 -17.79 -5.63 -2.51
N PRO A 89 -18.66 -5.93 -1.53
CA PRO A 89 -18.41 -5.71 -0.11
C PRO A 89 -17.50 -6.75 0.54
N GLY A 90 -16.92 -7.69 -0.22
CA GLY A 90 -15.97 -8.68 0.30
C GLY A 90 -14.54 -8.15 0.33
N PRO A 91 -13.73 -8.39 1.39
CA PRO A 91 -14.04 -9.09 2.64
C PRO A 91 -15.03 -8.30 3.51
N GLU A 92 -15.78 -9.01 4.37
CA GLU A 92 -16.90 -8.51 5.21
C GLU A 92 -16.84 -7.00 5.49
N ASN A 93 -17.82 -6.24 4.99
CA ASN A 93 -17.92 -4.80 5.13
C ASN A 93 -16.67 -4.03 4.66
N TYR A 94 -16.12 -4.38 3.48
CA TYR A 94 -14.97 -3.70 2.86
C TYR A 94 -13.65 -3.73 3.66
N GLN A 95 -13.54 -4.65 4.62
CA GLN A 95 -12.36 -4.78 5.48
C GLN A 95 -11.05 -4.96 4.68
N PRO A 96 -9.92 -4.43 5.18
CA PRO A 96 -8.62 -4.62 4.57
C PRO A 96 -8.19 -6.09 4.58
N ILE A 97 -7.73 -6.56 3.42
CA ILE A 97 -7.08 -7.87 3.29
C ILE A 97 -5.71 -7.85 3.97
N LEU A 98 -4.94 -6.78 3.75
CA LEU A 98 -3.66 -6.56 4.42
C LEU A 98 -3.91 -5.75 5.69
N LYS A 99 -3.77 -6.41 6.86
CA LYS A 99 -3.89 -5.78 8.17
C LYS A 99 -2.55 -5.22 8.67
N ASP A 100 -1.44 -5.76 8.18
CA ASP A 100 -0.09 -5.29 8.50
C ASP A 100 0.42 -4.30 7.43
N PRO A 101 0.60 -3.03 7.80
CA PRO A 101 -0.40 -1.95 7.68
C PRO A 101 -1.21 -1.93 6.35
N GLU A 102 -2.43 -1.39 6.40
CA GLU A 102 -3.35 -1.36 5.25
C GLU A 102 -2.81 -0.50 4.08
N PHE A 103 -2.07 0.55 4.39
CA PHE A 103 -1.30 1.36 3.44
C PHE A 103 0.20 1.26 3.70
N PHE A 104 1.02 1.38 2.66
CA PHE A 104 2.48 1.39 2.81
C PHE A 104 3.00 2.49 3.75
N LEU A 105 2.40 3.69 3.68
CA LEU A 105 2.82 4.89 4.43
C LEU A 105 2.19 4.99 5.82
N GLN A 106 1.29 4.07 6.18
CA GLN A 106 0.66 4.08 7.48
C GLN A 106 1.66 3.59 8.52
N LYS A 107 1.72 4.32 9.64
CA LYS A 107 2.56 3.98 10.78
C LYS A 107 1.79 2.98 11.65
N ASP A 108 2.47 1.89 12.02
CA ASP A 108 1.99 0.89 12.98
C ASP A 108 1.72 1.50 14.37
#